data_AF-A0A8T5RU13-F1
#
_entry.id   AF-A0A8T5RU13-F1
#
_cell.length_a   1.000
_cell.length_b   1.000
_cell.length_c   1.000
_cell.angle_alpha   90.00
_cell.angle_beta   90.00
_cell.angle_gamma   90.00
#
_symmetry.space_group_name_H-M   'P 1'
#
loop_
_entity.id
_entity.type
_entity.pdbx_description
1 polymer ?
#
loop_
_entity_poly.entity_id
_entity_poly.type
_entity_poly.pdbx_seq_one_letter_code
_entity_poly.pdbx_strand_id
1 'polypeptide(L)' 'FMGCLDDTRVLKFGTPKDVEEDVKKFIKIAGPTGNFAPGPTNTVLDPPWENVLALNAAIEKYRSYPLII' A
#
# COMPACT_ATOMS: atom_id res chain seq x y z
N PHE A 1 -13.01 2.43 -3.98
CA PHE A 1 -11.93 2.75 -4.94
C PHE A 1 -10.70 1.93 -4.57
N MET A 2 -9.94 1.44 -5.56
CA MET A 2 -8.71 0.66 -5.33
C MET A 2 -7.58 1.25 -6.16
N GLY A 3 -6.39 1.38 -5.58
CA GLY A 3 -5.21 1.90 -6.29
C GLY A 3 -4.31 2.78 -5.43
N CYS A 4 -3.63 3.72 -6.09
CA CYS A 4 -2.67 4.71 -5.57
C CYS A 4 -1.24 4.24 -5.28
N LEU A 5 -0.99 2.96 -4.99
CA LEU A 5 0.37 2.51 -4.70
C LEU A 5 1.23 2.55 -5.97
N ASP A 6 2.49 2.93 -5.80
CA ASP A 6 3.47 2.96 -6.89
C ASP A 6 3.98 1.54 -7.19
N ASP A 7 3.49 0.95 -8.28
CA ASP A 7 3.85 -0.40 -8.72
C ASP A 7 5.33 -0.55 -9.10
N THR A 8 5.98 0.52 -9.55
CA THR A 8 7.33 0.46 -10.10
C THR A 8 8.37 0.89 -9.06
N ARG A 9 8.26 2.09 -8.50
CA ARG A 9 9.28 2.64 -7.60
C ARG A 9 9.21 2.05 -6.20
N VAL A 10 8.01 1.67 -5.75
CA VAL A 10 7.80 1.13 -4.40
C VAL A 10 7.72 -0.39 -4.44
N LEU A 11 6.75 -0.96 -5.14
CA LEU A 11 6.55 -2.41 -5.10
C LEU A 11 7.66 -3.20 -5.82
N LYS A 12 8.17 -2.71 -6.96
CA LYS A 12 9.24 -3.40 -7.70
C LYS A 12 10.66 -3.05 -7.23
N PHE A 13 10.96 -1.76 -7.08
CA PHE A 13 12.34 -1.31 -6.80
C PHE A 13 12.56 -0.76 -5.38
N GLY A 14 11.51 -0.63 -4.59
CA GLY A 14 11.59 -0.13 -3.22
C GLY A 14 11.92 -1.23 -2.22
N THR A 15 11.88 -0.86 -0.95
CA THR A 15 12.07 -1.75 0.20
C THR A 15 10.73 -2.08 0.87
N PRO A 16 10.68 -3.12 1.72
CA PRO A 16 9.50 -3.41 2.55
C PRO A 16 8.99 -2.21 3.36
N LYS A 17 9.91 -1.35 3.81
CA LYS A 17 9.58 -0.12 4.53
C LYS A 17 8.94 0.93 3.63
N ASP A 18 9.43 1.07 2.40
CA ASP A 18 8.82 1.99 1.42
C ASP A 18 7.38 1.54 1.10
N VAL A 19 7.15 0.23 1.00
CA VAL A 19 5.80 -0.34 0.80
C VAL A 19 4.88 0.01 1.96
N GLU A 20 5.33 -0.20 3.20
CA GLU A 20 4.54 0.12 4.39
C GLU A 20 4.17 1.61 4.45
N GLU A 21 5.14 2.50 4.21
CA GLU A 21 4.92 3.95 4.24
C GLU A 21 3.99 4.41 3.11
N ASP A 22 4.06 3.80 1.92
CA ASP A 22 3.18 4.15 0.80
C ASP A 22 1.72 3.71 1.08
N VAL A 23 1.52 2.51 1.65
CA VAL A 23 0.20 2.05 2.12
C VAL A 23 -0.38 3.00 3.16
N LYS A 24 0.40 3.31 4.21
CA LYS A 24 0.00 4.21 5.29
C LYS A 24 -0.37 5.60 4.77
N LYS A 25 0.45 6.15 3.87
CA LYS A 25 0.24 7.44 3.21
C LYS A 25 -1.10 7.48 2.48
N PHE A 26 -1.40 6.48 1.64
CA PHE A 26 -2.60 6.52 0.83
C PHE A 26 -3.88 6.15 1.59
N ILE A 27 -3.81 5.30 2.60
CA ILE A 27 -4.93 5.11 3.53
C ILE A 27 -5.32 6.44 4.19
N LYS A 28 -4.31 7.24 4.61
CA LYS A 28 -4.55 8.56 5.21
C LYS A 28 -5.16 9.57 4.23
N ILE A 29 -4.71 9.57 2.98
CA ILE A 29 -5.13 10.54 1.96
C ILE A 29 -6.47 10.16 1.31
N ALA A 30 -6.59 8.90 0.88
CA ALA A 30 -7.70 8.43 0.04
C ALA A 30 -8.75 7.62 0.80
N GLY A 31 -8.46 7.18 2.03
CA GLY A 31 -9.38 6.42 2.87
C GLY A 31 -9.95 7.11 4.12
N PRO A 32 -10.03 8.44 4.28
CA PRO A 32 -10.47 9.04 5.55
C PRO A 32 -11.89 8.64 5.98
N THR A 33 -12.71 8.13 5.07
CA THR A 33 -14.08 7.63 5.35
C THR A 33 -14.27 6.15 5.04
N GLY A 34 -13.18 5.40 4.80
CA GLY A 34 -13.24 4.02 4.31
C GLY A 34 -13.50 3.95 2.79
N ASN A 35 -14.12 2.85 2.33
CA ASN A 35 -14.39 2.56 0.91
C ASN A 35 -13.16 2.65 -0.02
N PHE A 36 -11.97 2.54 0.57
CA PHE A 36 -10.69 2.57 -0.10
C PHE A 36 -9.94 1.27 0.18
N ALA A 37 -9.30 0.72 -0.84
CA ALA A 37 -8.38 -0.40 -0.71
C ALA A 37 -7.06 0.01 -1.38
N PRO A 38 -5.98 0.22 -0.62
CA PRO A 38 -4.68 0.54 -1.20
C PRO A 38 -4.20 -0.65 -2.05
N GLY A 39 -3.78 -0.36 -3.27
CA GLY A 39 -3.28 -1.34 -4.21
C GLY A 39 -2.45 -0.71 -5.32
N PRO A 40 -1.71 -1.50 -6.10
CA PRO A 40 -0.90 -0.98 -7.19
C PRO A 40 -1.77 -0.28 -8.24
N THR A 41 -1.27 0.82 -8.80
CA THR A 41 -1.97 1.60 -9.83
C THR A 41 -2.04 0.86 -11.17
N ASN A 42 -1.02 0.06 -11.48
CA ASN A 42 -0.96 -0.79 -12.68
C ASN A 42 -0.62 -2.24 -12.31
N THR A 43 -0.55 -3.11 -13.31
CA THR A 43 -0.04 -4.48 -13.11
C THR A 43 1.41 -4.45 -12.63
N VAL A 44 1.66 -5.07 -11.47
CA VAL A 44 3.01 -5.20 -10.92
C VAL A 44 3.75 -6.31 -11.65
N LEU A 45 4.90 -5.99 -12.25
CA LEU A 45 5.73 -6.95 -12.97
C LEU A 45 6.94 -7.33 -12.12
N ASP A 46 6.96 -8.57 -11.62
CA ASP A 46 8.06 -9.19 -10.88
C ASP A 46 8.53 -8.40 -9.63
N PRO A 47 7.64 -8.12 -8.65
CA PRO A 47 8.07 -7.52 -7.40
C PRO A 47 8.86 -8.54 -6.56
N PRO A 48 9.85 -8.10 -5.76
CA PRO A 48 10.45 -8.93 -4.73
C PRO A 48 9.39 -9.47 -3.77
N TRP A 49 9.52 -10.72 -3.34
CA TRP A 49 8.50 -11.38 -2.53
C TRP A 49 8.32 -10.70 -1.16
N GLU A 50 9.40 -10.20 -0.57
CA GLU A 50 9.38 -9.41 0.65
C GLU A 50 8.52 -8.14 0.55
N ASN A 51 8.47 -7.51 -0.63
CA ASN A 51 7.62 -6.34 -0.87
C ASN A 51 6.15 -6.73 -0.97
N VAL A 52 5.84 -7.89 -1.55
CA VAL A 52 4.47 -8.43 -1.58
C VAL A 52 3.99 -8.78 -0.17
N LEU A 53 4.84 -9.42 0.63
CA LEU A 53 4.55 -9.72 2.04
C LEU A 53 4.37 -8.44 2.86
N ALA A 54 5.22 -7.43 2.64
CA ALA A 54 5.12 -6.13 3.30
C ALA A 54 3.81 -5.41 2.96
N LEU A 55 3.37 -5.46 1.69
CA LEU A 55 2.09 -4.92 1.26
C LEU A 55 0.94 -5.56 2.04
N ASN A 56 0.89 -6.90 2.07
CA ASN A 56 -0.16 -7.61 2.79
C ASN A 56 -0.15 -7.30 4.30
N ALA A 57 1.03 -7.28 4.91
CA ALA A 57 1.19 -6.95 6.33
C ALA A 57 0.78 -5.50 6.64
N ALA A 58 1.13 -4.54 5.79
CA ALA A 58 0.77 -3.15 5.95
C ALA A 58 -0.74 -2.92 5.79
N ILE A 59 -1.38 -3.58 4.83
CA ILE A 59 -2.84 -3.56 4.67
C ILE A 59 -3.51 -4.08 5.95
N GLU A 60 -3.09 -5.24 6.45
CA GLU A 60 -3.66 -5.83 7.66
C GLU A 60 -3.47 -4.92 8.88
N LYS A 61 -2.29 -4.29 9.00
CA LYS A 61 -1.95 -3.35 10.08
C LYS A 61 -2.79 -2.07 10.04
N TYR A 62 -3.11 -1.55 8.86
CA TYR A 62 -3.72 -0.22 8.67
C TYR A 62 -5.16 -0.25 8.14
N ARG A 63 -5.82 -1.41 8.06
CA ARG A 63 -7.19 -1.58 7.53
C ARG A 63 -8.32 -0.87 8.31
N SER A 64 -8.01 -0.25 9.44
CA SER A 64 -8.99 0.52 10.23
C SER A 64 -9.12 1.94 9.69
N TYR A 65 -10.36 2.36 9.45
CA TYR A 65 -10.69 3.69 8.92
C TYR A 65 -11.57 4.47 9.90
N PRO A 66 -11.36 5.79 10.07
CA PRO A 66 -10.18 6.53 9.61
C PRO A 66 -8.91 5.99 10.27
N LEU A 67 -7.77 6.27 9.65
CA LEU A 67 -6.48 5.88 10.19
C LEU A 67 -6.15 6.77 11.41
N ILE A 68 -6.18 6.18 12.60
CA ILE A 68 -5.88 6.86 13.87
C ILE A 68 -4.48 6.40 14.31
N ILE A 69 -3.45 7.20 14.02
CA ILE A 69 -2.05 6.98 14.43
C ILE A 69 -1.37 8.30 14.72
#